data_AF-A0A3S3VEM8-F1
#
_entry.id   AF-A0A3S3VEM8-F1
#
_cell.length_a   1.000
_cell.length_b   1.000
_cell.length_c   1.000
_cell.angle_alpha   90.00
_cell.angle_beta   90.00
_cell.angle_gamma   90.00
#
_symmetry.space_group_name_H-M   'P 1'
#
loop_
_entity.id
_entity.type
_entity.pdbx_description
1 polymer ?
#
loop_
_entity_poly.entity_id
_entity_poly.type
_entity_poly.pdbx_seq_one_letter_code
_entity_poly.pdbx_strand_id
1 'polypeptide(L)'
;MNRPKVSVFTQLTQDTPVPYAERLIALSGGPALIWPYYNILPDEGPFEIAPDSNCYRNPAWVEQLPSSMPRHNVIVNLLPALTEEWLANEKFRIDPERWIMDIVVHYEERGVCFRGSYATDLANMLRKHADAQRYNWTLLFYYVAIIKKLLEKRNVEEAMQELVKVSNADVPRAGMMLSLGALSLFLKRNQRLRLPGDPKLAYSFVQRFFDFQPGQKGEVDHLSVAYLRNRSLDLGMYYFFPAITSLGQQPVGETIIATRDAPLQRLIFRVLPFLFDPTAAPDVPTSIAVEEFASDDGLAFFEWRSRLNKKFEPPLNEDQRLKRLANLADYAKGLCDMSDEKDALDEVWREWTLPYLEDSP
;
A
#
# COMPACT_ATOMS: atom_id res chain seq x y z
N MET A 1 4.10 -38.84 -9.18
CA MET A 1 3.40 -37.85 -10.03
C MET A 1 4.30 -36.63 -10.17
N ASN A 2 4.67 -36.28 -11.41
CA ASN A 2 5.51 -35.13 -11.69
C ASN A 2 4.72 -33.85 -11.40
N ARG A 3 5.27 -32.97 -10.57
CA ARG A 3 4.74 -31.62 -10.35
C ARG A 3 4.67 -30.89 -11.71
N PRO A 4 3.54 -30.24 -12.06
CA PRO A 4 3.57 -29.31 -13.18
C PRO A 4 4.58 -28.21 -12.82
N LYS A 5 5.53 -27.95 -13.71
CA LYS A 5 6.30 -26.71 -13.65
C LYS A 5 5.28 -25.58 -13.77
N VAL A 6 5.13 -24.78 -12.71
CA VAL A 6 4.42 -23.50 -12.78
C VAL A 6 5.14 -22.69 -13.86
N SER A 7 4.50 -22.51 -15.02
CA SER A 7 5.02 -21.60 -16.03
C SER A 7 4.97 -20.21 -15.44
N VAL A 8 6.12 -19.53 -15.43
CA VAL A 8 6.19 -18.11 -15.07
C VAL A 8 5.16 -17.37 -15.93
N PHE A 9 4.17 -16.77 -15.29
CA PHE A 9 3.15 -15.96 -15.96
C PHE A 9 3.89 -14.80 -16.63
N THR A 10 3.99 -14.81 -17.96
CA THR A 10 4.71 -13.78 -18.70
C THR A 10 3.69 -12.73 -19.12
N GLN A 11 3.48 -11.72 -18.27
CA GLN A 11 2.54 -10.63 -18.56
C GLN A 11 3.08 -9.77 -19.71
N LEU A 12 2.23 -9.52 -20.71
CA LEU A 12 2.55 -8.65 -21.85
C LEU A 12 2.57 -7.19 -21.37
N THR A 13 3.72 -6.53 -21.47
CA THR A 13 3.85 -5.08 -21.31
C THR A 13 3.23 -4.37 -22.52
N GLN A 14 2.37 -3.38 -22.28
CA GLN A 14 1.90 -2.49 -23.35
C GLN A 14 2.70 -1.18 -23.35
N ASP A 15 2.95 -0.64 -24.55
CA ASP A 15 3.56 0.69 -24.73
C ASP A 15 2.60 1.83 -24.37
N THR A 16 1.29 1.56 -24.38
CA THR A 16 0.23 2.51 -24.08
C THR A 16 -0.40 2.28 -22.70
N PRO A 17 -0.74 3.35 -21.96
CA PRO A 17 -1.52 3.29 -20.72
C PRO A 17 -2.84 2.54 -20.85
N VAL A 18 -3.19 1.76 -19.82
CA VAL A 18 -4.53 1.18 -19.66
C VAL A 18 -5.38 2.11 -18.77
N PRO A 19 -6.50 2.66 -19.28
CA PRO A 19 -7.36 3.57 -18.50
C PRO A 19 -7.84 2.96 -17.18
N TYR A 20 -7.99 3.78 -16.13
CA TYR A 20 -8.42 3.26 -14.83
C TYR A 20 -9.82 2.63 -14.86
N ALA A 21 -10.71 3.13 -15.72
CA ALA A 21 -12.04 2.56 -15.92
C ALA A 21 -12.02 1.13 -16.46
N GLU A 22 -10.97 0.74 -17.19
CA GLU A 22 -10.76 -0.64 -17.67
C GLU A 22 -10.08 -1.51 -16.61
N ARG A 23 -9.35 -0.89 -15.67
CA ARG A 23 -8.67 -1.56 -14.55
C ARG A 23 -9.50 -1.63 -13.27
N LEU A 24 -10.79 -1.30 -13.33
CA LEU A 24 -11.68 -1.22 -12.17
C LEU A 24 -13.00 -1.94 -12.42
N ILE A 25 -13.39 -2.82 -11.50
CA ILE A 25 -14.74 -3.37 -11.42
C ILE A 25 -15.33 -3.05 -10.04
N ALA A 26 -16.48 -2.36 -10.01
CA ALA A 26 -17.22 -2.15 -8.78
C ALA A 26 -18.25 -3.29 -8.57
N LEU A 27 -18.05 -4.12 -7.54
CA LEU A 27 -19.00 -5.17 -7.21
C LEU A 27 -20.27 -4.60 -6.55
N SER A 28 -21.41 -5.23 -6.82
CA SER A 28 -22.72 -4.76 -6.31
C SER A 28 -22.85 -4.94 -4.79
N GLY A 29 -22.50 -3.90 -4.02
CA GLY A 29 -22.50 -3.94 -2.55
C GLY A 29 -21.23 -4.57 -1.95
N GLY A 30 -20.21 -4.77 -2.78
CA GLY A 30 -18.91 -5.33 -2.43
C GLY A 30 -17.77 -4.32 -2.51
N PRO A 31 -16.50 -4.77 -2.39
CA PRO A 31 -15.33 -3.97 -2.72
C PRO A 31 -15.26 -3.63 -4.21
N ALA A 32 -14.45 -2.61 -4.51
CA ALA A 32 -13.89 -2.42 -5.83
C ALA A 32 -12.76 -3.43 -6.06
N LEU A 33 -12.71 -4.04 -7.25
CA LEU A 33 -11.61 -4.86 -7.75
C LEU A 33 -10.74 -4.00 -8.67
N ILE A 34 -9.46 -3.87 -8.36
CA ILE A 34 -8.53 -2.97 -9.03
C ILE A 34 -7.35 -3.74 -9.57
N TRP A 35 -7.08 -3.65 -10.87
CA TRP A 35 -5.79 -4.03 -11.44
C TRP A 35 -4.79 -2.89 -11.20
N PRO A 36 -3.77 -3.12 -10.36
CA PRO A 36 -2.96 -2.02 -9.86
C PRO A 36 -1.89 -1.57 -10.86
N TYR A 37 -1.64 -2.35 -11.92
CA TYR A 37 -0.64 -2.05 -12.93
C TYR A 37 -1.20 -1.22 -14.07
N TYR A 38 -0.44 -0.21 -14.45
CA TYR A 38 -0.80 0.82 -15.41
C TYR A 38 -0.71 0.39 -16.87
N ASN A 39 0.18 -0.55 -17.16
CA ASN A 39 0.57 -0.98 -18.50
C ASN A 39 0.32 -2.49 -18.73
N ILE A 40 -0.58 -3.08 -17.94
CA ILE A 40 -1.07 -4.45 -18.09
C ILE A 40 -2.57 -4.38 -18.26
N LEU A 41 -3.06 -4.92 -19.37
CA LEU A 41 -4.49 -5.08 -19.61
C LEU A 41 -5.02 -6.25 -18.78
N PRO A 42 -6.18 -6.12 -18.12
CA PRO A 42 -6.88 -7.27 -17.55
C PRO A 42 -7.09 -8.38 -18.59
N ASP A 43 -6.78 -9.62 -18.21
CA ASP A 43 -6.93 -10.81 -19.07
C ASP A 43 -7.93 -11.80 -18.42
N GLU A 44 -7.97 -13.04 -18.91
CA GLU A 44 -8.93 -14.08 -18.48
C GLU A 44 -8.50 -14.85 -17.21
N GLY A 45 -7.41 -14.45 -16.56
CA GLY A 45 -6.89 -15.05 -15.32
C GLY A 45 -5.86 -16.18 -15.52
N PRO A 46 -5.51 -16.93 -14.47
CA PRO A 46 -6.09 -16.95 -13.13
C PRO A 46 -5.96 -15.63 -12.38
N PHE A 47 -6.95 -15.31 -11.55
CA PHE A 47 -7.03 -14.05 -10.82
C PHE A 47 -6.50 -14.20 -9.40
N GLU A 48 -5.47 -13.43 -9.03
CA GLU A 48 -4.97 -13.37 -7.66
C GLU A 48 -5.50 -12.11 -6.96
N ILE A 49 -6.55 -12.29 -6.15
CA ILE A 49 -7.25 -11.19 -5.48
C ILE A 49 -6.71 -11.04 -4.05
N ALA A 50 -6.14 -9.89 -3.76
CA ALA A 50 -5.69 -9.46 -2.45
C ALA A 50 -6.74 -8.55 -1.78
N PRO A 51 -7.57 -9.08 -0.86
CA PRO A 51 -8.50 -8.27 -0.10
C PRO A 51 -7.80 -7.42 0.96
N ASP A 52 -8.28 -6.19 1.14
CA ASP A 52 -7.88 -5.34 2.27
C ASP A 52 -8.40 -5.87 3.62
N SER A 53 -8.00 -5.21 4.72
CA SER A 53 -8.38 -5.55 6.09
C SER A 53 -9.90 -5.54 6.34
N ASN A 54 -10.67 -4.77 5.55
CA ASN A 54 -12.14 -4.72 5.65
C ASN A 54 -12.82 -5.85 4.86
N CYS A 55 -12.16 -6.43 3.87
CA CYS A 55 -12.74 -7.42 2.97
C CYS A 55 -12.34 -8.86 3.32
N TYR A 56 -11.15 -9.09 3.85
CA TYR A 56 -10.64 -10.46 3.98
C TYR A 56 -11.45 -11.30 4.99
N ARG A 57 -11.96 -10.69 6.07
CA ARG A 57 -12.80 -11.38 7.08
C ARG A 57 -14.25 -11.59 6.65
N ASN A 58 -14.72 -10.90 5.62
CA ASN A 58 -16.10 -10.99 5.13
C ASN A 58 -16.10 -11.48 3.67
N PRO A 59 -16.07 -12.81 3.44
CA PRO A 59 -15.90 -13.36 2.10
C PRO A 59 -17.13 -13.24 1.19
N ALA A 60 -18.25 -12.67 1.67
CA ALA A 60 -19.51 -12.60 0.89
C ALA A 60 -19.35 -11.89 -0.46
N TRP A 61 -18.32 -11.05 -0.63
CA TRP A 61 -18.06 -10.38 -1.90
C TRP A 61 -17.69 -11.35 -3.04
N VAL A 62 -17.16 -12.54 -2.76
CA VAL A 62 -16.77 -13.49 -3.82
C VAL A 62 -17.97 -14.05 -4.59
N GLU A 63 -19.15 -14.03 -3.97
CA GLU A 63 -20.41 -14.45 -4.60
C GLU A 63 -20.90 -13.42 -5.63
N GLN A 64 -20.39 -12.19 -5.56
CA GLN A 64 -20.75 -11.08 -6.45
C GLN A 64 -19.79 -10.95 -7.64
N LEU A 65 -18.80 -11.83 -7.75
CA LEU A 65 -17.85 -11.80 -8.85
C LEU A 65 -18.57 -11.98 -10.19
N PRO A 66 -18.13 -11.24 -11.24
CA PRO A 66 -18.74 -11.36 -12.56
C PRO A 66 -18.53 -12.76 -13.12
N SER A 67 -19.37 -13.16 -14.08
CA SER A 67 -19.26 -14.48 -14.73
C SER A 67 -17.94 -14.69 -15.48
N SER A 68 -17.26 -13.61 -15.88
CA SER A 68 -15.90 -13.64 -16.44
C SER A 68 -14.81 -13.99 -15.43
N MET A 69 -15.12 -13.94 -14.12
CA MET A 69 -14.22 -14.33 -13.03
C MET A 69 -14.81 -15.50 -12.24
N PRO A 70 -14.83 -16.71 -12.83
CA PRO A 70 -15.39 -17.85 -12.12
C PRO A 70 -14.56 -18.16 -10.88
N ARG A 71 -15.23 -18.41 -9.75
CA ARG A 71 -14.60 -18.57 -8.42
C ARG A 71 -13.53 -19.66 -8.33
N HIS A 72 -13.60 -20.69 -9.18
CA HIS A 72 -12.58 -21.74 -9.25
C HIS A 72 -11.27 -21.27 -9.93
N ASN A 73 -11.30 -20.14 -10.65
CA ASN A 73 -10.15 -19.49 -11.26
C ASN A 73 -9.63 -18.31 -10.41
N VAL A 74 -10.15 -18.16 -9.18
CA VAL A 74 -9.78 -17.09 -8.25
C VAL A 74 -8.92 -17.66 -7.14
N ILE A 75 -7.78 -17.01 -6.91
CA ILE A 75 -6.85 -17.25 -5.83
C ILE A 75 -6.97 -16.06 -4.88
N VAL A 76 -7.50 -16.27 -3.68
CA VAL A 76 -7.57 -15.21 -2.68
C VAL A 76 -6.23 -15.17 -1.93
N ASN A 77 -5.46 -14.11 -2.16
CA ASN A 77 -4.19 -13.88 -1.48
C ASN A 77 -4.43 -13.12 -0.17
N LEU A 78 -4.46 -13.86 0.94
CA LEU A 78 -4.66 -13.30 2.29
C LEU A 78 -3.40 -12.70 2.92
N LEU A 79 -2.23 -12.86 2.29
CA LEU A 79 -0.95 -12.43 2.86
C LEU A 79 -0.88 -10.92 3.18
N PRO A 80 -1.35 -9.99 2.33
CA PRO A 80 -1.32 -8.57 2.67
C PRO A 80 -2.08 -8.26 3.96
N ALA A 81 -3.34 -8.68 4.05
CA ALA A 81 -4.20 -8.40 5.21
C ALA A 81 -3.75 -9.14 6.48
N LEU A 82 -3.18 -10.34 6.33
CA LEU A 82 -2.67 -11.09 7.47
C LEU A 82 -1.27 -10.67 7.92
N THR A 83 -0.52 -9.96 7.08
CA THR A 83 0.72 -9.29 7.52
C THR A 83 0.39 -8.25 8.57
N GLU A 84 -0.69 -7.49 8.38
CA GLU A 84 -1.22 -6.59 9.41
C GLU A 84 -1.50 -7.35 10.72
N GLU A 85 -2.31 -8.42 10.69
CA GLU A 85 -2.64 -9.20 11.89
C GLU A 85 -1.38 -9.78 12.55
N TRP A 86 -0.46 -10.28 11.75
CA TRP A 86 0.81 -10.82 12.23
C TRP A 86 1.61 -9.79 13.02
N LEU A 87 1.60 -8.52 12.62
CA LEU A 87 2.34 -7.46 13.30
C LEU A 87 1.56 -6.86 14.47
N ALA A 88 0.26 -6.69 14.32
CA ALA A 88 -0.62 -5.97 15.21
C ALA A 88 -1.25 -6.80 16.34
N ASN A 89 -1.37 -8.11 16.17
CA ASN A 89 -2.24 -8.95 16.99
C ASN A 89 -1.47 -10.14 17.60
N GLU A 90 -1.14 -10.02 18.89
CA GLU A 90 -0.47 -11.09 19.64
C GLU A 90 -1.25 -12.40 19.65
N LYS A 91 -2.58 -12.36 19.73
CA LYS A 91 -3.40 -13.57 19.77
C LYS A 91 -3.32 -14.35 18.46
N PHE A 92 -3.25 -13.64 17.34
CA PHE A 92 -3.06 -14.26 16.03
C PHE A 92 -1.71 -14.98 15.93
N ARG A 93 -0.64 -14.43 16.54
CA ARG A 93 0.70 -15.05 16.54
C ARG A 93 0.78 -16.37 17.32
N ILE A 94 -0.12 -16.62 18.28
CA ILE A 94 -0.12 -17.84 19.10
C ILE A 94 -0.51 -19.07 18.26
N ASP A 95 -1.53 -18.94 17.42
CA ASP A 95 -2.05 -20.04 16.59
C ASP A 95 -2.49 -19.53 15.20
N PRO A 96 -1.55 -19.04 14.38
CA PRO A 96 -1.87 -18.39 13.10
C PRO A 96 -2.51 -19.36 12.10
N GLU A 97 -2.10 -20.63 12.11
CA GLU A 97 -2.59 -21.63 11.16
C GLU A 97 -4.08 -21.88 11.32
N ARG A 98 -4.54 -22.04 12.57
CA ARG A 98 -5.97 -22.20 12.85
C ARG A 98 -6.78 -20.98 12.43
N TRP A 99 -6.31 -19.78 12.78
CA TRP A 99 -6.99 -18.54 12.40
C TRP A 99 -7.10 -18.36 10.88
N ILE A 100 -6.04 -18.70 10.15
CA ILE A 100 -6.05 -18.69 8.69
C ILE A 100 -7.03 -19.71 8.15
N MET A 101 -7.05 -20.92 8.72
CA MET A 101 -7.96 -21.98 8.29
C MET A 101 -9.43 -21.61 8.51
N ASP A 102 -9.76 -20.97 9.63
CA ASP A 102 -11.12 -20.48 9.91
C ASP A 102 -11.58 -19.49 8.82
N ILE A 103 -10.68 -18.63 8.32
CA ILE A 103 -10.98 -17.73 7.20
C ILE A 103 -11.14 -18.51 5.89
N VAL A 104 -10.22 -19.44 5.60
CA VAL A 104 -10.22 -20.25 4.37
C VAL A 104 -11.52 -21.03 4.21
N VAL A 105 -11.99 -21.69 5.27
CA VAL A 105 -13.25 -22.46 5.26
C VAL A 105 -14.42 -21.61 4.77
N HIS A 106 -14.52 -20.36 5.23
CA HIS A 106 -15.62 -19.49 4.79
C HIS A 106 -15.53 -19.06 3.33
N TYR A 107 -14.33 -19.01 2.73
CA TYR A 107 -14.18 -18.81 1.29
C TYR A 107 -14.48 -20.10 0.50
N GLU A 108 -14.08 -21.27 1.02
CA GLU A 108 -14.36 -22.57 0.39
C GLU A 108 -15.85 -22.91 0.36
N GLU A 109 -16.58 -22.61 1.44
CA GLU A 109 -18.06 -22.67 1.49
C GLU A 109 -18.72 -21.85 0.37
N ARG A 110 -18.01 -20.86 -0.15
CA ARG A 110 -18.44 -19.96 -1.23
C ARG A 110 -17.82 -20.31 -2.57
N GLY A 111 -17.17 -21.47 -2.71
CA GLY A 111 -16.69 -21.99 -3.98
C GLY A 111 -15.36 -21.45 -4.48
N VAL A 112 -14.57 -20.78 -3.63
CA VAL A 112 -13.16 -20.47 -3.89
C VAL A 112 -12.32 -21.70 -3.53
N CYS A 113 -11.28 -22.00 -4.30
CA CYS A 113 -10.42 -23.16 -4.04
C CYS A 113 -9.07 -22.71 -3.45
N PHE A 114 -8.70 -23.27 -2.30
CA PHE A 114 -7.36 -23.11 -1.73
C PHE A 114 -6.53 -24.38 -1.91
N ARG A 115 -5.20 -24.23 -1.96
CA ARG A 115 -4.28 -25.38 -1.92
C ARG A 115 -4.28 -26.00 -0.53
N GLY A 116 -4.10 -27.33 -0.46
CA GLY A 116 -4.20 -28.07 0.81
C GLY A 116 -3.24 -27.66 1.94
N SER A 117 -2.09 -27.02 1.63
CA SER A 117 -1.13 -26.52 2.61
C SER A 117 -1.20 -25.00 2.83
N TYR A 118 -2.24 -24.33 2.34
CA TYR A 118 -2.29 -22.87 2.27
C TYR A 118 -2.07 -22.19 3.63
N ALA A 119 -2.78 -22.62 4.67
CA ALA A 119 -2.70 -22.01 6.00
C ALA A 119 -1.30 -22.12 6.61
N THR A 120 -0.72 -23.33 6.59
CA THR A 120 0.63 -23.60 7.09
C THR A 120 1.69 -22.85 6.28
N ASP A 121 1.60 -22.86 4.95
CA ASP A 121 2.55 -22.13 4.08
C ASP A 121 2.49 -20.63 4.35
N LEU A 122 1.29 -20.07 4.54
CA LEU A 122 1.10 -18.66 4.80
C LEU A 122 1.60 -18.26 6.19
N ALA A 123 1.31 -19.06 7.23
CA ALA A 123 1.85 -18.84 8.57
C ALA A 123 3.39 -18.87 8.58
N ASN A 124 3.98 -19.82 7.86
CA ASN A 124 5.44 -19.89 7.71
C ASN A 124 6.00 -18.67 6.97
N MET A 125 5.30 -18.17 5.96
CA MET A 125 5.71 -16.98 5.22
C MET A 125 5.66 -15.72 6.10
N LEU A 126 4.59 -15.54 6.87
CA LEU A 126 4.44 -14.44 7.83
C LEU A 126 5.57 -14.46 8.87
N ARG A 127 5.90 -15.65 9.38
CA ARG A 127 6.99 -15.83 10.34
C ARG A 127 8.37 -15.57 9.72
N LYS A 128 8.64 -16.15 8.55
CA LYS A 128 9.95 -16.05 7.87
C LYS A 128 10.30 -14.62 7.47
N HIS A 129 9.29 -13.82 7.10
CA HIS A 129 9.51 -12.46 6.60
C HIS A 129 9.13 -11.37 7.62
N ALA A 130 8.89 -11.73 8.89
CA ALA A 130 8.41 -10.82 9.92
C ALA A 130 9.25 -9.54 10.02
N ASP A 131 10.58 -9.65 9.96
CA ASP A 131 11.49 -8.51 10.13
C ASP A 131 11.46 -7.56 8.93
N ALA A 132 11.48 -8.12 7.72
CA ALA A 132 11.34 -7.34 6.49
C ALA A 132 9.99 -6.61 6.47
N GLN A 133 8.91 -7.27 6.92
CA GLN A 133 7.61 -6.65 7.04
C GLN A 133 7.64 -5.54 8.11
N ARG A 134 8.11 -5.79 9.33
CA ARG A 134 8.23 -4.74 10.37
C ARG A 134 8.96 -3.50 9.87
N TYR A 135 10.11 -3.66 9.22
CA TYR A 135 10.85 -2.56 8.62
C TYR A 135 10.01 -1.75 7.62
N ASN A 136 9.35 -2.43 6.69
CA ASN A 136 8.51 -1.81 5.67
C ASN A 136 7.34 -1.04 6.28
N TRP A 137 6.73 -1.59 7.31
CA TRP A 137 5.61 -0.98 8.03
C TRP A 137 6.05 0.23 8.87
N THR A 138 7.17 0.15 9.56
CA THR A 138 7.78 1.28 10.27
C THR A 138 8.08 2.44 9.32
N LEU A 139 8.61 2.13 8.14
CA LEU A 139 8.82 3.14 7.10
C LEU A 139 7.52 3.87 6.75
N LEU A 140 6.40 3.15 6.62
CA LEU A 140 5.10 3.75 6.33
C LEU A 140 4.64 4.68 7.45
N PHE A 141 4.82 4.31 8.73
CA PHE A 141 4.47 5.17 9.86
C PHE A 141 5.13 6.54 9.76
N TYR A 142 6.44 6.59 9.53
CA TYR A 142 7.16 7.86 9.45
C TYR A 142 6.79 8.68 8.22
N TYR A 143 6.58 8.05 7.06
CA TYR A 143 6.10 8.79 5.89
C TYR A 143 4.66 9.30 6.06
N VAL A 144 3.77 8.56 6.71
CA VAL A 144 2.43 9.02 7.06
C VAL A 144 2.49 10.23 7.98
N ALA A 145 3.30 10.19 9.03
CA ALA A 145 3.52 11.33 9.94
C ALA A 145 4.02 12.56 9.16
N ILE A 146 5.05 12.39 8.33
CA ILE A 146 5.60 13.48 7.51
C ILE A 146 4.51 14.07 6.61
N ILE A 147 3.80 13.26 5.82
CA ILE A 147 2.76 13.75 4.90
C ILE A 147 1.66 14.49 5.69
N LYS A 148 1.23 13.95 6.83
CA LYS A 148 0.24 14.60 7.70
C LYS A 148 0.70 15.97 8.18
N LYS A 149 1.91 16.10 8.72
CA LYS A 149 2.44 17.40 9.19
C LYS A 149 2.62 18.38 8.03
N LEU A 150 3.04 17.91 6.85
CA LEU A 150 3.11 18.75 5.65
C LEU A 150 1.73 19.24 5.19
N LEU A 151 0.69 18.41 5.33
CA LEU A 151 -0.70 18.78 5.06
C LEU A 151 -1.28 19.74 6.10
N GLU A 152 -0.66 19.96 7.25
CA GLU A 152 -1.09 20.97 8.23
C GLU A 152 -0.49 22.35 7.96
N LYS A 153 0.65 22.42 7.26
CA LYS A 153 1.27 23.70 6.89
C LYS A 153 0.33 24.56 6.04
N ARG A 154 0.22 25.85 6.36
CA ARG A 154 -0.63 26.79 5.59
C ARG A 154 -0.10 27.01 4.17
N ASN A 155 1.22 27.14 4.03
CA ASN A 155 1.87 27.36 2.75
C ASN A 155 2.22 26.01 2.09
N VAL A 156 1.54 25.69 0.99
CA VAL A 156 1.75 24.44 0.25
C VAL A 156 3.11 24.39 -0.43
N GLU A 157 3.64 25.53 -0.86
CA GLU A 157 4.95 25.59 -1.51
C GLU A 157 6.08 25.30 -0.51
N GLU A 158 5.97 25.85 0.71
CA GLU A 158 6.87 25.53 1.82
C GLU A 158 6.78 24.04 2.17
N ALA A 159 5.56 23.48 2.26
CA ALA A 159 5.37 22.05 2.50
C ALA A 159 6.01 21.18 1.40
N MET A 160 5.93 21.60 0.14
CA MET A 160 6.57 20.90 -0.97
C MET A 160 8.09 21.01 -0.91
N GLN A 161 8.64 22.15 -0.49
CA GLN A 161 10.08 22.30 -0.25
C GLN A 161 10.57 21.37 0.86
N GLU A 162 9.80 21.19 1.94
CA GLU A 162 10.12 20.20 2.97
C GLU A 162 10.05 18.77 2.42
N LEU A 163 9.05 18.41 1.61
CA LEU A 163 9.01 17.10 0.96
C LEU A 163 10.23 16.86 0.05
N VAL A 164 10.68 17.89 -0.67
CA VAL A 164 11.91 17.85 -1.46
C VAL A 164 13.13 17.65 -0.55
N LYS A 165 13.21 18.26 0.63
CA LYS A 165 14.28 17.99 1.60
C LYS A 165 14.30 16.53 2.04
N VAL A 166 13.14 15.94 2.36
CA VAL A 166 13.04 14.50 2.68
C VAL A 166 13.56 13.64 1.52
N SER A 167 13.14 13.93 0.28
CA SER A 167 13.59 13.16 -0.89
C SER A 167 15.11 13.23 -1.11
N ASN A 168 15.75 14.29 -0.60
CA ASN A 168 17.19 14.53 -0.69
C ASN A 168 17.98 14.09 0.54
N ALA A 169 17.31 13.74 1.63
CA ALA A 169 17.93 13.35 2.89
C ALA A 169 18.50 11.92 2.83
N ASP A 170 19.41 11.61 3.74
CA ASP A 170 19.93 10.27 3.96
C ASP A 170 18.93 9.41 4.75
N VAL A 171 17.79 9.11 4.12
CA VAL A 171 16.66 8.34 4.67
C VAL A 171 16.28 7.20 3.72
N PRO A 172 15.55 6.16 4.16
CA PRO A 172 15.04 5.13 3.29
C PRO A 172 14.06 5.77 2.31
N ARG A 173 14.18 5.46 1.02
CA ARG A 173 13.28 6.02 0.02
C ARG A 173 12.08 5.14 -0.21
N ALA A 174 10.91 5.74 -0.05
CA ALA A 174 9.64 5.19 -0.48
C ALA A 174 9.06 6.09 -1.57
N GLY A 175 9.43 5.82 -2.83
CA GLY A 175 9.03 6.63 -3.99
C GLY A 175 7.51 6.78 -4.11
N MET A 176 6.75 5.75 -3.70
CA MET A 176 5.29 5.76 -3.69
C MET A 176 4.73 6.74 -2.66
N MET A 177 5.30 6.75 -1.45
CA MET A 177 4.90 7.68 -0.38
C MET A 177 5.28 9.12 -0.71
N LEU A 178 6.46 9.33 -1.31
CA LEU A 178 6.87 10.62 -1.83
C LEU A 178 5.92 11.12 -2.93
N SER A 179 5.49 10.24 -3.83
CA SER A 179 4.53 10.58 -4.90
C SER A 179 3.13 10.87 -4.32
N LEU A 180 2.69 10.12 -3.31
CA LEU A 180 1.45 10.38 -2.58
C LEU A 180 1.50 11.71 -1.82
N GLY A 181 2.61 12.04 -1.18
CA GLY A 181 2.84 13.35 -0.56
C GLY A 181 2.75 14.48 -1.58
N ALA A 182 3.41 14.34 -2.74
CA ALA A 182 3.35 15.32 -3.81
C ALA A 182 1.93 15.50 -4.35
N LEU A 183 1.20 14.41 -4.59
CA LEU A 183 -0.20 14.43 -5.01
C LEU A 183 -1.07 15.13 -3.99
N SER A 184 -0.89 14.81 -2.71
CA SER A 184 -1.66 15.38 -1.61
C SER A 184 -1.47 16.90 -1.52
N LEU A 185 -0.23 17.38 -1.66
CA LEU A 185 0.08 18.82 -1.70
C LEU A 185 -0.42 19.49 -2.97
N PHE A 186 -0.28 18.85 -4.13
CA PHE A 186 -0.82 19.36 -5.40
C PHE A 186 -2.33 19.56 -5.32
N LEU A 187 -3.07 18.58 -4.81
CA LEU A 187 -4.52 18.66 -4.63
C LEU A 187 -4.91 19.68 -3.56
N LYS A 188 -4.11 19.83 -2.50
CA LYS A 188 -4.31 20.88 -1.49
C LYS A 188 -4.19 22.28 -2.08
N ARG A 189 -3.27 22.49 -3.03
CA ARG A 189 -3.15 23.75 -3.79
C ARG A 189 -4.33 23.94 -4.75
N ASN A 190 -4.81 22.85 -5.33
CA ASN A 190 -5.85 22.84 -6.36
C ASN A 190 -7.17 22.22 -5.86
N GLN A 191 -7.72 22.71 -4.74
CA GLN A 191 -8.84 22.05 -4.05
C GLN A 191 -10.14 21.93 -4.87
N ARG A 192 -10.28 22.73 -5.93
CA ARG A 192 -11.43 22.69 -6.85
C ARG A 192 -11.32 21.59 -7.92
N LEU A 193 -10.16 20.95 -8.05
CA LEU A 193 -9.90 19.91 -9.03
C LEU A 193 -10.81 18.70 -8.78
N ARG A 194 -11.37 18.19 -9.87
CA ARG A 194 -12.14 16.94 -9.92
C ARG A 194 -11.51 16.04 -10.97
N LEU A 195 -11.35 14.77 -10.64
CA LEU A 195 -10.98 13.79 -11.65
C LEU A 195 -12.19 13.55 -12.57
N PRO A 196 -12.00 13.35 -13.88
CA PRO A 196 -13.10 13.09 -14.81
C PRO A 196 -14.01 11.96 -14.31
N GLY A 197 -15.33 12.16 -14.42
CA GLY A 197 -16.35 11.22 -13.94
C GLY A 197 -16.55 11.15 -12.43
N ASP A 198 -15.74 11.84 -11.60
CA ASP A 198 -15.89 11.80 -10.15
C ASP A 198 -16.78 12.95 -9.62
N PRO A 199 -17.87 12.64 -8.88
CA PRO A 199 -18.74 13.66 -8.29
C PRO A 199 -18.12 14.42 -7.10
N LYS A 200 -16.97 14.01 -6.57
CA LYS A 200 -16.29 14.66 -5.43
C LYS A 200 -15.01 15.38 -5.88
N LEU A 201 -14.61 16.37 -5.08
CA LEU A 201 -13.31 17.03 -5.24
C LEU A 201 -12.20 16.05 -4.90
N ALA A 202 -11.14 16.01 -5.71
CA ALA A 202 -10.04 15.06 -5.52
C ALA A 202 -9.38 15.25 -4.13
N TYR A 203 -9.20 16.50 -3.69
CA TYR A 203 -8.65 16.80 -2.37
C TYR A 203 -9.51 16.27 -1.21
N SER A 204 -10.82 16.07 -1.39
CA SER A 204 -11.68 15.53 -0.32
C SER A 204 -11.33 14.09 0.04
N PHE A 205 -10.76 13.31 -0.88
CA PHE A 205 -10.25 11.97 -0.58
C PHE A 205 -8.95 12.03 0.22
N VAL A 206 -8.03 12.94 -0.14
CA VAL A 206 -6.80 13.20 0.64
C VAL A 206 -7.14 13.62 2.06
N GLN A 207 -8.06 14.58 2.20
CA GLN A 207 -8.48 15.09 3.48
C GLN A 207 -9.14 13.97 4.31
N ARG A 208 -10.12 13.26 3.76
CA ARG A 208 -10.76 12.12 4.46
C ARG A 208 -9.74 11.06 4.89
N PHE A 209 -8.74 10.80 4.05
CA PHE A 209 -7.69 9.84 4.35
C PHE A 209 -6.78 10.33 5.46
N PHE A 210 -6.26 11.56 5.43
CA PHE A 210 -5.28 12.01 6.43
C PHE A 210 -5.87 12.70 7.66
N ASP A 211 -7.17 13.03 7.67
CA ASP A 211 -7.82 13.63 8.84
C ASP A 211 -7.83 12.65 10.02
N PHE A 212 -7.69 13.20 11.22
CA PHE A 212 -7.88 12.46 12.47
C PHE A 212 -9.35 12.08 12.63
N GLN A 213 -9.64 10.88 13.15
CA GLN A 213 -11.01 10.47 13.43
C GLN A 213 -11.23 10.13 14.92
N PRO A 214 -11.24 11.15 15.82
CA PRO A 214 -11.43 10.94 17.24
C PRO A 214 -12.65 10.07 17.55
N GLY A 215 -12.47 9.07 18.39
CA GLY A 215 -13.54 8.13 18.78
C GLY A 215 -13.78 6.99 17.80
N GLN A 216 -13.07 6.92 16.67
CA GLN A 216 -13.04 5.75 15.79
C GLN A 216 -11.68 5.06 15.84
N LYS A 217 -11.67 3.73 15.90
CA LYS A 217 -10.45 2.90 15.87
C LYS A 217 -9.34 3.35 16.85
N GLY A 218 -9.73 3.92 18.00
CA GLY A 218 -8.79 4.39 19.03
C GLY A 218 -8.02 5.67 18.69
N GLU A 219 -8.40 6.40 17.63
CA GLU A 219 -7.73 7.65 17.25
C GLU A 219 -8.10 8.82 18.16
N VAL A 220 -7.16 9.76 18.26
CA VAL A 220 -7.26 11.07 18.93
C VAL A 220 -7.01 12.18 17.90
N ASP A 221 -7.08 13.44 18.33
CA ASP A 221 -7.01 14.63 17.46
C ASP A 221 -5.58 15.10 17.11
N HIS A 222 -4.59 14.24 17.31
CA HIS A 222 -3.18 14.46 17.01
C HIS A 222 -2.51 13.13 16.58
N LEU A 223 -1.27 13.19 16.10
CA LEU A 223 -0.53 11.98 15.75
C LEU A 223 -0.39 11.07 16.98
N SER A 224 -0.91 9.85 16.86
CA SER A 224 -0.87 8.81 17.87
C SER A 224 -0.51 7.48 17.20
N VAL A 225 -0.07 6.50 17.97
CA VAL A 225 0.23 5.16 17.45
C VAL A 225 -0.99 4.55 16.74
N ALA A 226 -2.20 4.76 17.27
CA ALA A 226 -3.43 4.31 16.62
C ALA A 226 -3.65 4.94 15.24
N TYR A 227 -3.46 6.27 15.12
CA TYR A 227 -3.57 6.96 13.83
C TYR A 227 -2.53 6.44 12.82
N LEU A 228 -1.26 6.36 13.23
CA LEU A 228 -0.17 5.91 12.38
C LEU A 228 -0.40 4.48 11.88
N ARG A 229 -0.85 3.60 12.78
CA ARG A 229 -1.29 2.25 12.46
C ARG A 229 -2.39 2.28 11.42
N ASN A 230 -3.55 2.88 11.70
CA ASN A 230 -4.70 2.83 10.81
C ASN A 230 -4.36 3.30 9.38
N ARG A 231 -3.66 4.44 9.24
CA ARG A 231 -3.32 4.98 7.92
C ARG A 231 -2.25 4.19 7.19
N SER A 232 -1.24 3.70 7.91
CA SER A 232 -0.21 2.87 7.28
C SER A 232 -0.76 1.49 6.94
N LEU A 233 -1.78 1.02 7.64
CA LEU A 233 -2.47 -0.24 7.36
C LEU A 233 -3.25 -0.18 6.06
N ASP A 234 -4.00 0.89 5.87
CA ASP A 234 -4.69 1.14 4.60
C ASP A 234 -3.66 1.27 3.44
N LEU A 235 -2.53 1.95 3.65
CA LEU A 235 -1.45 2.05 2.65
C LEU A 235 -0.60 0.80 2.51
N GLY A 236 -0.68 -0.14 3.46
CA GLY A 236 0.03 -1.40 3.44
C GLY A 236 -0.27 -2.17 2.16
N MET A 237 -1.52 -2.17 1.70
CA MET A 237 -1.94 -2.76 0.42
C MET A 237 -1.26 -2.14 -0.80
N TYR A 238 -1.08 -0.81 -0.77
CA TYR A 238 -0.39 -0.07 -1.83
C TYR A 238 1.12 -0.30 -1.79
N TYR A 239 1.70 -0.59 -0.63
CA TYR A 239 3.12 -0.90 -0.50
C TYR A 239 3.46 -2.39 -0.69
N PHE A 240 2.49 -3.28 -0.43
CA PHE A 240 2.71 -4.71 -0.27
C PHE A 240 3.27 -5.38 -1.52
N PHE A 241 2.66 -5.17 -2.69
CA PHE A 241 3.10 -5.85 -3.92
C PHE A 241 4.53 -5.50 -4.34
N PRO A 242 4.93 -4.21 -4.35
CA PRO A 242 6.33 -3.83 -4.50
C PRO A 242 7.25 -4.51 -3.47
N ALA A 243 6.84 -4.55 -2.21
CA ALA A 243 7.63 -5.16 -1.13
C ALA A 243 7.84 -6.66 -1.34
N ILE A 244 6.80 -7.44 -1.62
CA ILE A 244 6.95 -8.89 -1.83
C ILE A 244 7.71 -9.22 -3.11
N THR A 245 7.58 -8.40 -4.16
CA THR A 245 8.35 -8.55 -5.40
C THR A 245 9.84 -8.39 -5.15
N SER A 246 10.23 -7.39 -4.33
CA SER A 246 11.62 -7.23 -3.88
C SER A 246 12.15 -8.37 -3.01
N LEU A 247 11.26 -9.14 -2.35
CA LEU A 247 11.61 -10.37 -1.66
C LEU A 247 11.68 -11.60 -2.59
N GLY A 248 11.59 -11.40 -3.91
CA GLY A 248 11.64 -12.44 -4.92
C GLY A 248 10.35 -13.27 -5.02
N GLN A 249 9.26 -12.81 -4.40
CA GLN A 249 7.95 -13.45 -4.56
C GLN A 249 7.28 -12.90 -5.83
N GLN A 250 6.69 -13.80 -6.61
CA GLN A 250 5.95 -13.44 -7.81
C GLN A 250 4.48 -13.76 -7.60
N PRO A 251 3.56 -12.94 -8.13
CA PRO A 251 2.15 -13.31 -8.22
C PRO A 251 1.99 -14.67 -8.90
N VAL A 252 1.02 -15.44 -8.44
CA VAL A 252 0.62 -16.73 -9.02
C VAL A 252 -0.49 -16.58 -10.07
N GLY A 253 -1.02 -15.37 -10.24
CA GLY A 253 -1.98 -14.98 -11.27
C GLY A 253 -1.96 -13.48 -11.52
N GLU A 254 -3.00 -12.97 -12.18
CA GLU A 254 -3.21 -11.53 -12.32
C GLU A 254 -3.50 -10.87 -10.99
N THR A 255 -2.63 -9.94 -10.58
CA THR A 255 -2.78 -9.21 -9.33
C THR A 255 -3.99 -8.29 -9.37
N ILE A 256 -4.92 -8.49 -8.43
CA ILE A 256 -6.09 -7.66 -8.22
C ILE A 256 -6.17 -7.25 -6.75
N ILE A 257 -6.52 -6.00 -6.49
CA ILE A 257 -6.75 -5.48 -5.14
C ILE A 257 -8.25 -5.37 -4.92
N ALA A 258 -8.76 -5.96 -3.83
CA ALA A 258 -10.14 -5.81 -3.42
C ALA A 258 -10.23 -4.86 -2.21
N THR A 259 -10.75 -3.65 -2.41
CA THR A 259 -10.87 -2.65 -1.34
C THR A 259 -12.21 -1.92 -1.32
N ARG A 260 -12.66 -1.55 -0.12
CA ARG A 260 -13.80 -0.64 0.08
C ARG A 260 -13.37 0.80 0.34
N ASP A 261 -12.07 1.05 0.53
CA ASP A 261 -11.56 2.35 0.91
C ASP A 261 -11.61 3.34 -0.25
N ALA A 262 -12.45 4.38 -0.12
CA ALA A 262 -12.70 5.35 -1.19
C ALA A 262 -11.43 6.11 -1.64
N PRO A 263 -10.55 6.58 -0.73
CA PRO A 263 -9.24 7.11 -1.11
C PRO A 263 -8.37 6.15 -1.93
N LEU A 264 -8.27 4.86 -1.53
CA LEU A 264 -7.49 3.88 -2.29
C LEU A 264 -8.01 3.69 -3.73
N GLN A 265 -9.30 3.40 -3.90
CA GLN A 265 -9.90 3.23 -5.24
C GLN A 265 -9.88 4.53 -6.04
N ARG A 266 -10.51 5.60 -5.52
CA ARG A 266 -10.90 6.74 -6.36
C ARG A 266 -9.79 7.73 -6.59
N LEU A 267 -8.67 7.61 -5.86
CA LEU A 267 -7.55 8.51 -5.97
C LEU A 267 -6.22 7.79 -6.11
N ILE A 268 -5.82 6.95 -5.14
CA ILE A 268 -4.43 6.46 -5.06
C ILE A 268 -4.12 5.50 -6.20
N PHE A 269 -4.85 4.39 -6.35
CA PHE A 269 -4.62 3.45 -7.45
C PHE A 269 -5.04 3.97 -8.83
N ARG A 270 -5.87 5.01 -8.84
CA ARG A 270 -6.27 5.72 -10.06
C ARG A 270 -5.13 6.56 -10.62
N VAL A 271 -4.56 7.44 -9.80
CA VAL A 271 -3.58 8.46 -10.20
C VAL A 271 -2.14 7.95 -10.11
N LEU A 272 -1.86 7.08 -9.14
CA LEU A 272 -0.54 6.53 -8.84
C LEU A 272 -0.53 4.99 -8.97
N PRO A 273 -0.91 4.41 -10.12
CA PRO A 273 -0.81 2.97 -10.33
C PRO A 273 0.66 2.50 -10.37
N PHE A 274 0.87 1.20 -10.23
CA PHE A 274 2.17 0.58 -10.43
C PHE A 274 2.52 0.52 -11.92
N LEU A 275 3.80 0.55 -12.25
CA LEU A 275 4.31 0.22 -13.58
C LEU A 275 4.94 -1.16 -13.52
N PHE A 276 4.55 -2.04 -14.44
CA PHE A 276 5.25 -3.30 -14.62
C PHE A 276 6.39 -3.08 -15.62
N ASP A 277 7.62 -3.22 -15.14
CA ASP A 277 8.83 -3.12 -15.97
C ASP A 277 9.74 -4.32 -15.70
N PRO A 278 9.83 -5.31 -16.61
CA PRO A 278 10.66 -6.49 -16.41
C PRO A 278 12.16 -6.17 -16.40
N THR A 279 12.57 -5.00 -16.92
CA THR A 279 13.99 -4.56 -16.93
C THR A 279 14.40 -3.89 -15.63
N ALA A 280 13.43 -3.35 -14.89
CA ALA A 280 13.63 -2.75 -13.57
C ALA A 280 13.40 -3.75 -12.42
N ALA A 281 13.02 -5.00 -12.71
CA ALA A 281 12.77 -6.01 -11.70
C ALA A 281 14.00 -6.21 -10.77
N PRO A 282 13.81 -6.27 -9.44
CA PRO A 282 12.54 -6.45 -8.75
C PRO A 282 11.84 -5.14 -8.32
N ASP A 283 12.29 -3.97 -8.78
CA ASP A 283 11.64 -2.70 -8.46
C ASP A 283 10.27 -2.64 -9.16
N VAL A 284 9.26 -2.15 -8.43
CA VAL A 284 7.92 -1.88 -8.97
C VAL A 284 7.69 -0.36 -8.90
N PRO A 285 7.98 0.38 -9.98
CA PRO A 285 7.86 1.84 -9.98
C PRO A 285 6.40 2.29 -9.83
N THR A 286 6.20 3.46 -9.20
CA THR A 286 4.92 4.18 -9.29
C THR A 286 4.89 5.02 -10.56
N SER A 287 3.86 4.80 -11.38
CA SER A 287 3.53 5.64 -12.53
C SER A 287 2.72 6.87 -12.11
N ILE A 288 2.60 7.84 -13.02
CA ILE A 288 1.64 8.93 -12.92
C ILE A 288 0.69 8.78 -14.10
N ALA A 289 -0.58 8.47 -13.82
CA ALA A 289 -1.64 8.39 -14.80
C ALA A 289 -2.13 9.80 -15.16
N VAL A 290 -1.42 10.46 -16.08
CA VAL A 290 -1.65 11.88 -16.45
C VAL A 290 -3.01 12.08 -17.14
N GLU A 291 -3.46 11.08 -17.88
CA GLU A 291 -4.73 10.99 -18.59
C GLU A 291 -5.94 10.81 -17.67
N GLU A 292 -5.72 10.48 -16.39
CA GLU A 292 -6.79 10.46 -15.39
C GLU A 292 -7.16 11.87 -14.88
N PHE A 293 -6.50 12.91 -15.39
CA PHE A 293 -6.81 14.31 -15.12
C PHE A 293 -7.47 14.97 -16.34
N ALA A 294 -8.13 16.11 -16.11
CA ALA A 294 -8.43 17.02 -17.22
C ALA A 294 -7.12 17.57 -17.81
N SER A 295 -7.11 17.86 -19.11
CA SER A 295 -5.90 17.91 -19.97
C SER A 295 -4.62 18.42 -19.31
N ASP A 296 -4.65 19.64 -18.76
CA ASP A 296 -3.42 20.32 -18.34
C ASP A 296 -3.06 19.99 -16.87
N ASP A 297 -4.03 19.56 -16.07
CA ASP A 297 -3.82 19.27 -14.64
C ASP A 297 -2.89 18.06 -14.45
N GLY A 298 -2.97 17.06 -15.33
CA GLY A 298 -2.13 15.86 -15.27
C GLY A 298 -0.66 16.18 -15.53
N LEU A 299 -0.38 17.02 -16.54
CA LEU A 299 0.96 17.51 -16.84
C LEU A 299 1.48 18.42 -15.72
N ALA A 300 0.63 19.30 -15.18
CA ALA A 300 0.99 20.13 -14.04
C ALA A 300 1.35 19.30 -12.80
N PHE A 301 0.63 18.20 -12.53
CA PHE A 301 0.98 17.28 -11.46
C PHE A 301 2.30 16.54 -11.74
N PHE A 302 2.51 16.08 -12.97
CA PHE A 302 3.76 15.44 -13.37
C PHE A 302 4.97 16.36 -13.14
N GLU A 303 4.88 17.62 -13.57
CA GLU A 303 5.89 18.65 -13.32
C GLU A 303 6.07 18.91 -11.82
N TRP A 304 4.98 19.01 -11.06
CA TRP A 304 5.01 19.19 -9.61
C TRP A 304 5.76 18.05 -8.92
N ARG A 305 5.48 16.80 -9.29
CA ARG A 305 6.15 15.61 -8.77
C ARG A 305 7.61 15.55 -9.17
N SER A 306 7.97 16.00 -10.38
CA SER A 306 9.34 15.92 -10.91
C SER A 306 10.42 16.53 -10.01
N ARG A 307 10.02 17.45 -9.12
CA ARG A 307 10.85 18.05 -8.06
C ARG A 307 11.49 17.03 -7.10
N LEU A 308 10.97 15.79 -7.07
CA LEU A 308 11.44 14.69 -6.22
C LEU A 308 12.40 13.72 -6.96
N ASN A 309 12.65 13.92 -8.27
CA ASN A 309 13.37 12.98 -9.13
C ASN A 309 14.90 13.05 -8.98
N LYS A 310 15.43 12.68 -7.81
CA LYS A 310 16.86 12.46 -7.64
C LYS A 310 17.20 10.97 -7.71
N LYS A 311 18.42 10.62 -8.14
CA LYS A 311 18.93 9.25 -8.05
C LYS A 311 18.93 8.78 -6.58
N PHE A 312 18.47 7.57 -6.33
CA PHE A 312 18.60 6.89 -5.05
C PHE A 312 19.75 5.90 -5.14
N GLU A 313 20.55 5.82 -4.08
CA GLU A 313 21.55 4.78 -3.93
C GLU A 313 21.08 3.85 -2.82
N PRO A 314 20.86 2.55 -3.10
CA PRO A 314 20.44 1.61 -2.08
C PRO A 314 21.50 1.50 -0.98
N PRO A 315 21.10 1.21 0.28
CA PRO A 315 22.06 1.03 1.36
C PRO A 315 22.98 -0.15 1.05
N LEU A 316 24.27 -0.01 1.39
CA LEU A 316 25.30 -1.02 1.18
C LEU A 316 25.23 -2.17 2.19
N ASN A 317 24.68 -1.91 3.38
CA ASN A 317 24.59 -2.86 4.48
C ASN A 317 23.45 -2.51 5.45
N GLU A 318 23.24 -3.40 6.42
CA GLU A 318 22.21 -3.29 7.45
C GLU A 318 22.39 -2.06 8.34
N ASP A 319 23.61 -1.75 8.77
CA ASP A 319 23.90 -0.56 9.59
C ASP A 319 23.48 0.74 8.89
N GLN A 320 23.78 0.88 7.59
CA GLN A 320 23.37 2.04 6.81
C GLN A 320 21.85 2.09 6.64
N ARG A 321 21.21 0.94 6.40
CA ARG A 321 19.76 0.82 6.29
C ARG A 321 19.07 1.28 7.59
N LEU A 322 19.63 0.92 8.74
CA LEU A 322 19.16 1.30 10.06
C LEU A 322 19.39 2.77 10.38
N LYS A 323 20.60 3.27 10.13
CA LYS A 323 20.93 4.68 10.31
C LYS A 323 20.00 5.57 9.50
N ARG A 324 19.71 5.19 8.26
CA ARG A 324 18.75 5.90 7.41
C ARG A 324 17.35 5.90 8.05
N LEU A 325 16.88 4.74 8.52
CA LEU A 325 15.56 4.66 9.18
C LEU A 325 15.50 5.54 10.44
N ALA A 326 16.57 5.59 11.24
CA ALA A 326 16.68 6.51 12.37
C ALA A 326 16.60 7.98 11.93
N ASN A 327 17.33 8.36 10.87
CA ASN A 327 17.26 9.71 10.30
C ASN A 327 15.83 10.06 9.84
N LEU A 328 15.07 9.08 9.32
CA LEU A 328 13.67 9.29 8.92
C LEU A 328 12.77 9.53 10.14
N ALA A 329 12.97 8.75 11.21
CA ALA A 329 12.26 8.91 12.47
C ALA A 329 12.53 10.30 13.08
N ASP A 330 13.80 10.70 13.14
CA ASP A 330 14.22 12.01 13.63
C ASP A 330 13.64 13.15 12.80
N TYR A 331 13.62 13.00 11.48
CA TYR A 331 13.00 13.99 10.59
C TYR A 331 11.49 14.10 10.85
N ALA A 332 10.77 12.98 10.95
CA ALA A 332 9.34 12.96 11.26
C ALA A 332 9.06 13.64 12.61
N LYS A 333 9.85 13.34 13.65
CA LYS A 333 9.76 13.99 14.97
C LYS A 333 10.04 15.47 14.92
N GLY A 334 11.00 15.89 14.09
CA GLY A 334 11.35 17.29 13.87
C GLY A 334 10.23 18.14 13.25
N LEU A 335 9.27 17.51 12.57
CA LEU A 335 8.07 18.17 12.04
C LEU A 335 6.92 18.26 13.06
N CYS A 336 7.00 17.55 14.17
CA CYS A 336 5.98 17.56 15.21
C CYS A 336 6.21 18.71 16.20
N ASP A 337 5.14 19.44 16.54
CA ASP A 337 5.20 20.53 17.51
C ASP A 337 4.89 20.04 18.93
N MET A 338 3.96 19.08 19.06
CA MET A 338 3.49 18.56 20.35
C MET A 338 4.43 17.48 20.91
N SER A 339 4.54 17.41 22.24
CA SER A 339 5.25 16.31 22.94
C SER A 339 4.61 14.96 22.62
N ASP A 340 3.28 14.88 22.69
CA ASP A 340 2.55 13.63 22.57
C ASP A 340 2.71 13.01 21.17
N GLU A 341 2.79 13.84 20.14
CA GLU A 341 3.10 13.41 18.78
C GLU A 341 4.52 12.82 18.66
N LYS A 342 5.49 13.39 19.38
CA LYS A 342 6.87 12.90 19.41
C LYS A 342 6.97 11.59 20.20
N ASP A 343 6.26 11.51 21.33
CA ASP A 343 6.20 10.33 22.17
C ASP A 343 5.57 9.15 21.41
N ALA A 344 4.55 9.40 20.60
CA ALA A 344 3.96 8.38 19.73
C ALA A 344 4.96 7.85 18.68
N LEU A 345 5.80 8.71 18.11
CA LEU A 345 6.84 8.30 17.17
C LEU A 345 7.98 7.53 17.85
N ASP A 346 8.29 7.87 19.11
CA ASP A 346 9.25 7.13 19.93
C ASP A 346 8.70 5.77 20.36
N GLU A 347 7.40 5.66 20.67
CA GLU A 347 6.74 4.38 20.92
C GLU A 347 6.79 3.47 19.69
N VAL A 348 6.50 4.01 18.49
CA VAL A 348 6.69 3.28 17.23
C VAL A 348 8.13 2.80 17.08
N TRP A 349 9.12 3.65 17.37
CA TRP A 349 10.52 3.23 17.33
C TRP A 349 10.78 2.06 18.30
N ARG A 350 10.34 2.17 19.56
CA ARG A 350 10.57 1.13 20.58
C ARG A 350 9.84 -0.18 20.32
N GLU A 351 8.63 -0.16 19.78
CA GLU A 351 7.79 -1.36 19.69
C GLU A 351 7.88 -2.05 18.32
N TRP A 352 8.13 -1.26 17.27
CA TRP A 352 8.16 -1.77 15.90
C TRP A 352 9.57 -1.85 15.32
N THR A 353 10.51 -1.05 15.85
CA THR A 353 11.85 -0.91 15.26
C THR A 353 12.97 -1.48 16.13
N LEU A 354 13.01 -1.17 17.44
CA LEU A 354 14.06 -1.66 18.35
C LEU A 354 14.10 -3.19 18.54
N PRO A 355 12.98 -3.93 18.67
CA PRO A 355 13.04 -5.37 18.89
C PRO A 355 13.68 -6.11 17.71
N TYR A 356 13.71 -5.49 16.53
CA TYR A 356 14.43 -5.97 15.35
C TYR A 356 15.96 -5.74 15.43
N LEU A 357 16.41 -4.72 16.18
CA LEU A 357 17.83 -4.44 16.37
C LEU A 357 18.51 -5.44 17.33
N GLU A 358 17.76 -6.00 18.28
CA GLU A 358 18.30 -6.88 19.32
C GLU A 358 18.28 -8.37 18.92
N ASP A 359 17.40 -8.76 17.98
CA ASP A 359 17.25 -10.14 17.48
C ASP A 359 17.97 -10.42 16.13
N SER A 360 18.71 -9.46 15.59
CA SER A 360 19.59 -9.69 14.44
C SER A 360 20.92 -10.31 14.92
N PRO A 361 21.30 -11.52 14.45
CA PRO A 361 22.45 -12.27 14.97
C PRO A 361 23.81 -11.60 14.76
#